data_AF-A0A6G0XBN2-F1
#
_entry.id   AF-A0A6G0XBN2-F1
#
_cell.length_a   1.000
_cell.length_b   1.000
_cell.length_c   1.000
_cell.angle_alpha   90.00
_cell.angle_beta   90.00
_cell.angle_gamma   90.00
#
_symmetry.space_group_name_H-M   'P 1'
#
loop_
_entity.id
_entity.type
_entity.pdbx_description
1 polymer ?
#
loop_
_entity_poly.entity_id
_entity_poly.type
_entity_poly.pdbx_seq_one_letter_code
_entity_poly.pdbx_strand_id
1 'polypeptide(L)'
;MNALEPKFQTPPDILSNPKTKTADRFLENFTNVCGPVFIVLDEIGAAFSADDLNDLEQRKTFLSFCSNVVGKWLWLPKVFFVLVGRGSFLTYVGRRPEDLKLSSRMHMFERLKLDLLREDAIEEILENTWISTELSLWDYFGLNNSTAKTVAKHLFDQTNGHPRSLFHALVQSKSLEDLLRYEGAFPLQGLNLVKFYDDSVRHKEQVLLLLEAAETQDRVNMLQLIPDRGERAVSLDVIANKSCVDWEGTAEEARVYIHPMVKSYLEGWLMPLAEYIEYIGKSLKVSVDYPNAFEWMFIKRFQQAFSVKSQPRLVMPEFFDSPIFGSCDDLAFSTFTQPMPKITSNGSRFPNLHSSTASPDRWKVLLDRIALLGDVCLKPLPKSASSDAFLVTKARFRGKEVKVVCGLAVKNYAKTPFTDNDLSKECDVFDRMFNRIDSTGYLRVLFVCCTSYDKDMSSKFKGKSHFVYQCKKSFPNIDEAILLNLETPKQRAAFFGVEDDLAPFVEVVVRKAEVGYSVT
;
A
#
# COMPACT_ATOMS: atom_id res chain seq x y z
N MET A 1 31.29 -33.58 7.24
CA MET A 1 31.14 -34.82 8.02
C MET A 1 30.51 -34.55 9.38
N ASN A 2 31.12 -33.72 10.23
CA ASN A 2 30.68 -33.46 11.61
C ASN A 2 29.22 -32.98 11.77
N ALA A 3 28.62 -32.38 10.73
CA ALA A 3 27.21 -31.94 10.75
C ALA A 3 26.21 -33.08 10.52
N LEU A 4 26.64 -34.21 9.92
CA LEU A 4 25.77 -35.33 9.55
C LEU A 4 25.82 -36.47 10.56
N GLU A 5 26.97 -36.71 11.20
CA GLU A 5 27.13 -37.81 12.18
C GLU A 5 26.06 -37.80 13.30
N PRO A 6 25.68 -36.66 13.90
CA PRO A 6 24.65 -36.62 14.94
C PRO A 6 23.23 -36.97 14.46
N LYS A 7 23.00 -37.06 13.14
CA LYS A 7 21.69 -37.39 12.55
C LYS A 7 21.44 -38.91 12.46
N PHE A 8 22.45 -39.72 12.77
CA PHE A 8 22.35 -41.18 12.74
C PHE A 8 22.50 -41.74 14.16
N GLN A 9 21.68 -42.74 14.52
CA GLN A 9 21.90 -43.51 15.75
C GLN A 9 23.26 -44.22 15.74
N THR A 10 23.66 -44.73 14.57
CA THR A 10 25.00 -45.24 14.30
C THR A 10 25.49 -44.61 12.99
N PRO A 11 26.47 -43.70 13.02
CA PRO A 11 26.98 -43.06 11.82
C PRO A 11 27.53 -44.10 10.84
N PRO A 12 27.16 -44.03 9.55
CA PRO A 12 27.72 -44.92 8.55
C PRO A 12 29.21 -44.63 8.36
N ASP A 13 30.03 -45.68 8.22
CA ASP A 13 31.50 -45.62 8.16
C ASP A 13 32.05 -44.60 7.14
N ILE A 14 31.28 -44.33 6.08
CA ILE A 14 31.64 -43.35 5.05
C ILE A 14 31.73 -41.91 5.58
N LEU A 15 30.98 -41.57 6.64
CA LEU A 15 31.05 -40.24 7.26
C LEU A 15 32.32 -40.07 8.09
N SER A 16 32.76 -41.12 8.76
CA SER A 16 33.91 -41.08 9.66
C SER A 16 35.23 -41.38 8.94
N ASN A 17 35.19 -41.98 7.75
CA ASN A 17 36.38 -42.24 6.96
C ASN A 17 36.11 -42.15 5.45
N PRO A 18 35.94 -40.94 4.89
CA PRO A 18 35.74 -40.74 3.46
C PRO A 18 37.00 -41.13 2.69
N LYS A 19 37.10 -42.40 2.30
CA LYS A 19 38.16 -42.89 1.41
C LYS A 19 38.02 -42.33 -0.02
N THR A 20 36.93 -41.62 -0.31
CA THR A 20 36.58 -41.07 -1.61
C THR A 20 37.09 -39.64 -1.77
N LYS A 21 37.88 -39.38 -2.82
CA LYS A 21 38.48 -38.06 -3.12
C LYS A 21 37.54 -37.07 -3.86
N THR A 22 36.37 -37.52 -4.29
CA THR A 22 35.42 -36.70 -5.07
C THR A 22 34.03 -36.75 -4.45
N ALA A 23 33.27 -35.65 -4.63
CA ALA A 23 31.89 -35.55 -4.15
C ALA A 23 30.98 -36.60 -4.79
N ASP A 24 31.18 -36.91 -6.07
CA ASP A 24 30.36 -37.88 -6.81
C ASP A 24 30.43 -39.27 -6.18
N ARG A 25 31.65 -39.74 -5.89
CA ARG A 25 31.88 -41.07 -5.31
C ARG A 25 31.47 -41.12 -3.84
N PHE A 26 31.52 -39.99 -3.15
CA PHE A 26 30.93 -39.88 -1.82
C PHE A 26 29.42 -40.05 -1.89
N LEU A 27 28.73 -39.33 -2.78
CA LEU A 27 27.27 -39.39 -2.93
C LEU A 27 26.79 -40.79 -3.34
N GLU A 28 27.45 -41.46 -4.30
CA GLU A 28 27.12 -42.83 -4.69
C GLU A 28 27.18 -43.81 -3.51
N ASN A 29 28.27 -43.76 -2.75
CA ASN A 29 28.44 -44.66 -1.62
C ASN A 29 27.48 -44.28 -0.47
N PHE A 30 27.22 -42.99 -0.30
CA PHE A 30 26.32 -42.50 0.74
C PHE A 30 24.87 -42.90 0.44
N THR A 31 24.39 -42.80 -0.80
CA THR A 31 23.03 -43.24 -1.17
C THR A 31 22.85 -44.76 -1.12
N ASN A 32 23.92 -45.53 -1.28
CA ASN A 32 23.89 -46.99 -1.10
C ASN A 32 23.65 -47.39 0.36
N VAL A 33 24.14 -46.59 1.31
CA VAL A 33 24.01 -46.88 2.75
C VAL A 33 22.78 -46.23 3.36
N CYS A 34 22.51 -44.96 3.02
CA CYS A 34 21.46 -44.16 3.65
C CYS A 34 20.16 -44.12 2.83
N GLY A 35 20.15 -44.66 1.61
CA GLY A 35 19.02 -44.57 0.70
C GLY A 35 18.95 -43.23 -0.03
N PRO A 36 17.75 -42.81 -0.50
CA PRO A 36 17.57 -41.54 -1.18
C PRO A 36 18.04 -40.32 -0.40
N VAL A 37 18.71 -39.40 -1.09
CA VAL A 37 19.23 -38.16 -0.52
C VAL A 37 18.58 -36.98 -1.23
N PHE A 38 17.96 -36.10 -0.44
CA PHE A 38 17.44 -34.81 -0.91
C PHE A 38 18.40 -33.70 -0.50
N ILE A 39 18.98 -33.04 -1.49
CA ILE A 39 19.85 -31.88 -1.29
C ILE A 39 19.01 -30.63 -1.50
N VAL A 40 18.73 -29.92 -0.41
CA VAL A 40 17.98 -28.67 -0.42
C VAL A 40 18.97 -27.50 -0.49
N LEU A 41 18.88 -26.71 -1.55
CA LEU A 41 19.61 -25.45 -1.67
C LEU A 41 18.62 -24.31 -1.47
N ASP A 42 18.63 -23.76 -0.26
CA ASP A 42 17.74 -22.68 0.15
C ASP A 42 18.31 -21.30 -0.20
N GLU A 43 17.42 -20.34 -0.48
CA GLU A 43 17.71 -19.01 -1.01
C GLU A 43 18.68 -18.99 -2.21
N ILE A 44 18.53 -19.97 -3.12
CA ILE A 44 19.42 -20.13 -4.27
C ILE A 44 19.45 -18.90 -5.18
N GLY A 45 18.37 -18.11 -5.22
CA GLY A 45 18.30 -16.88 -6.00
C GLY A 45 19.36 -15.86 -5.59
N ALA A 46 19.57 -15.68 -4.29
CA ALA A 46 20.56 -14.74 -3.75
C ALA A 46 21.99 -15.07 -4.18
N ALA A 47 22.31 -16.35 -4.40
CA ALA A 47 23.64 -16.78 -4.85
C ALA A 47 23.98 -16.32 -6.28
N PHE A 48 22.97 -15.93 -7.07
CA PHE A 48 23.13 -15.47 -8.45
C PHE A 48 22.62 -14.04 -8.68
N SER A 49 22.09 -13.39 -7.64
CA SER A 49 21.73 -11.97 -7.68
C SER A 49 22.99 -11.13 -7.56
N ALA A 50 23.27 -10.34 -8.59
CA ALA A 50 24.37 -9.38 -8.60
C ALA A 50 23.89 -8.07 -9.24
N ASP A 51 24.24 -6.93 -8.63
CA ASP A 51 23.75 -5.60 -9.02
C ASP A 51 24.18 -5.21 -10.44
N ASP A 52 25.26 -5.80 -10.95
CA ASP A 52 25.82 -5.58 -12.29
C ASP A 52 25.23 -6.50 -13.37
N LEU A 53 24.42 -7.49 -13.00
CA LEU A 53 23.82 -8.45 -13.93
C LEU A 53 22.31 -8.24 -14.05
N ASN A 54 21.81 -8.21 -15.29
CA ASN A 54 20.36 -8.29 -15.53
C ASN A 54 19.83 -9.72 -15.35
N ASP A 55 18.51 -9.88 -15.25
CA ASP A 55 17.86 -11.18 -15.03
C ASP A 55 18.24 -12.26 -16.06
N LEU A 56 18.49 -11.88 -17.33
CA LEU A 56 18.92 -12.82 -18.36
C LEU A 56 20.35 -13.34 -18.11
N GLU A 57 21.24 -12.47 -17.64
CA GLU A 57 22.62 -12.84 -17.26
C GLU A 57 22.64 -13.66 -15.97
N GLN A 58 21.90 -13.25 -14.94
CA GLN A 58 21.74 -14.03 -13.70
C GLN A 58 21.20 -15.44 -13.99
N ARG A 59 20.19 -15.54 -14.85
CA ARG A 59 19.64 -16.81 -15.34
C ARG A 59 20.69 -17.67 -16.06
N LYS A 60 21.51 -17.07 -16.94
CA LYS A 60 22.58 -17.81 -17.65
C LYS A 60 23.58 -18.40 -16.65
N THR A 61 23.99 -17.63 -15.65
CA THR A 61 24.89 -18.10 -14.60
C THR A 61 24.26 -19.22 -13.79
N PHE A 62 22.99 -19.10 -13.42
CA PHE A 62 22.25 -20.16 -12.75
C PHE A 62 22.16 -21.44 -13.59
N LEU A 63 21.80 -21.35 -14.88
CA LEU A 63 21.73 -22.52 -15.76
C LEU A 63 23.10 -23.17 -15.99
N SER A 64 24.17 -22.37 -16.00
CA SER A 64 25.55 -22.87 -16.03
C SER A 64 25.88 -23.66 -14.76
N PHE A 65 25.52 -23.14 -13.58
CA PHE A 65 25.64 -23.87 -12.32
C PHE A 65 24.84 -25.18 -12.33
N CYS A 66 23.59 -25.14 -12.77
CA CYS A 66 22.78 -26.35 -12.92
C CYS A 66 23.43 -27.37 -13.84
N SER A 67 24.00 -26.96 -14.97
CA SER A 67 24.61 -27.90 -15.92
C SER A 67 25.95 -28.45 -15.45
N ASN A 68 26.78 -27.61 -14.83
CA ASN A 68 28.16 -27.97 -14.49
C ASN A 68 28.30 -28.64 -13.12
N VAL A 69 27.37 -28.36 -12.19
CA VAL A 69 27.41 -28.84 -10.81
C VAL A 69 26.24 -29.80 -10.55
N VAL A 70 25.01 -29.28 -10.57
CA VAL A 70 23.81 -30.06 -10.19
C VAL A 70 23.59 -31.24 -11.15
N GLY A 71 23.77 -31.01 -12.45
CA GLY A 71 23.54 -31.98 -13.51
C GLY A 71 24.37 -33.24 -13.32
N LYS A 72 25.64 -33.10 -12.95
CA LYS A 72 26.53 -34.26 -12.68
C LYS A 72 25.99 -35.13 -11.53
N TRP A 73 25.44 -34.51 -10.50
CA TRP A 73 24.92 -35.20 -9.33
C TRP A 73 23.51 -35.77 -9.54
N LEU A 74 22.70 -35.15 -10.40
CA LEU A 74 21.39 -35.70 -10.81
C LEU A 74 21.49 -37.00 -11.60
N TRP A 75 22.62 -37.27 -12.26
CA TRP A 75 22.85 -38.57 -12.91
C TRP A 75 23.08 -39.71 -11.91
N LEU A 76 23.36 -39.39 -10.64
CA LEU A 76 23.53 -40.41 -9.61
C LEU A 76 22.17 -40.93 -9.15
N PRO A 77 21.97 -42.26 -9.11
CA PRO A 77 20.71 -42.83 -8.68
C PRO A 77 20.43 -42.45 -7.22
N LYS A 78 19.17 -42.09 -6.95
CA LYS A 78 18.65 -41.71 -5.63
C LYS A 78 19.18 -40.38 -5.07
N VAL A 79 19.80 -39.53 -5.89
CA VAL A 79 20.11 -38.15 -5.52
C VAL A 79 19.06 -37.21 -6.11
N PHE A 80 18.45 -36.40 -5.25
CA PHE A 80 17.41 -35.44 -5.61
C PHE A 80 17.80 -34.04 -5.17
N PHE A 81 17.41 -33.02 -5.93
CA PHE A 81 17.61 -31.62 -5.57
C PHE A 81 16.28 -30.92 -5.37
N VAL A 82 16.21 -30.11 -4.32
CA VAL A 82 15.13 -29.14 -4.12
C VAL A 82 15.79 -27.76 -4.08
N LEU A 83 15.52 -26.96 -5.10
CA LEU A 83 16.06 -25.60 -5.20
C LEU A 83 14.97 -24.65 -4.70
N VAL A 84 15.23 -23.98 -3.58
CA VAL A 84 14.29 -23.07 -2.91
C VAL A 84 14.90 -21.69 -2.92
N GLY A 85 14.11 -20.65 -3.14
CA GLY A 85 14.57 -19.27 -3.02
C GLY A 85 13.83 -18.30 -3.92
N ARG A 86 14.04 -17.01 -3.64
CA ARG A 86 13.44 -15.91 -4.41
C ARG A 86 14.42 -15.35 -5.42
N GLY A 87 13.96 -15.10 -6.64
CA GLY A 87 14.69 -14.36 -7.68
C GLY A 87 13.84 -14.23 -8.93
N SER A 88 13.70 -13.02 -9.48
CA SER A 88 12.89 -12.78 -10.69
C SER A 88 13.39 -13.62 -11.88
N PHE A 89 14.71 -13.78 -12.02
CA PHE A 89 15.31 -14.64 -13.03
C PHE A 89 14.90 -16.13 -12.92
N LEU A 90 14.54 -16.62 -11.72
CA LEU A 90 14.08 -18.00 -11.51
C LEU A 90 12.72 -18.26 -12.15
N THR A 91 11.91 -17.21 -12.38
CA THR A 91 10.63 -17.31 -13.09
C THR A 91 10.79 -17.89 -14.50
N TYR A 92 11.97 -17.67 -15.09
CA TYR A 92 12.33 -18.04 -16.46
C TYR A 92 13.12 -19.36 -16.56
N VAL A 93 13.47 -19.97 -15.43
CA VAL A 93 14.20 -21.24 -15.41
C VAL A 93 13.26 -22.34 -15.91
N GLY A 94 13.69 -23.10 -16.92
CA GLY A 94 12.89 -24.13 -17.58
C GLY A 94 11.95 -23.65 -18.71
N ARG A 95 11.77 -22.32 -18.89
CA ARG A 95 10.93 -21.74 -19.97
C ARG A 95 11.79 -21.14 -21.09
N ARG A 96 11.32 -21.13 -22.34
CA ARG A 96 12.05 -20.59 -23.51
C ARG A 96 11.58 -19.15 -23.79
N PRO A 97 12.35 -18.10 -23.47
CA PRO A 97 12.03 -16.77 -23.97
C PRO A 97 12.56 -16.69 -25.41
N GLU A 98 11.68 -16.96 -26.36
CA GLU A 98 11.70 -16.63 -27.81
C GLU A 98 12.98 -16.79 -28.67
N ASP A 99 14.13 -17.22 -28.14
CA ASP A 99 15.34 -17.47 -28.93
C ASP A 99 15.66 -18.97 -29.04
N LEU A 100 15.62 -19.41 -30.29
CA LEU A 100 16.30 -20.57 -30.83
C LEU A 100 17.75 -20.63 -30.28
N LYS A 101 18.13 -21.76 -29.67
CA LYS A 101 19.51 -22.24 -29.38
C LYS A 101 20.10 -22.12 -27.97
N LEU A 102 19.32 -21.89 -26.91
CA LEU A 102 19.80 -22.16 -25.54
C LEU A 102 18.88 -23.12 -24.79
N SER A 103 18.74 -24.34 -25.32
CA SER A 103 18.17 -25.44 -24.56
C SER A 103 19.22 -26.00 -23.60
N SER A 104 18.93 -26.02 -22.31
CA SER A 104 19.39 -27.11 -21.46
C SER A 104 18.62 -28.36 -21.91
N ARG A 105 19.11 -29.08 -22.95
CA ARG A 105 18.55 -30.37 -23.40
C ARG A 105 18.59 -31.44 -22.29
N MET A 106 19.30 -31.18 -21.20
CA MET A 106 19.66 -32.18 -20.17
C MET A 106 18.85 -32.10 -18.87
N HIS A 107 18.12 -31.01 -18.59
CA HIS A 107 17.45 -30.83 -17.29
C HIS A 107 15.99 -30.41 -17.45
N MET A 108 15.11 -31.10 -16.73
CA MET A 108 13.70 -30.73 -16.54
C MET A 108 13.56 -30.08 -15.17
N PHE A 109 12.99 -28.88 -15.13
CA PHE A 109 12.71 -28.17 -13.89
C PHE A 109 11.24 -28.32 -13.55
N GLU A 110 10.95 -29.12 -12.52
CA GLU A 110 9.61 -29.22 -11.95
C GLU A 110 9.42 -28.11 -10.92
N ARG A 111 8.40 -27.27 -11.13
CA ARG A 111 8.14 -26.12 -10.26
C ARG A 111 7.03 -26.47 -9.28
N LEU A 112 7.38 -26.53 -8.01
CA LEU A 112 6.40 -26.58 -6.93
C LEU A 112 5.88 -25.17 -6.67
N LYS A 113 4.58 -25.00 -6.82
CA LYS A 113 3.90 -23.71 -6.62
C LYS A 113 3.59 -23.52 -5.14
N LEU A 114 3.98 -22.38 -4.60
CA LEU A 114 3.54 -21.92 -3.28
C LEU A 114 2.53 -20.81 -3.50
N ASP A 115 1.29 -21.06 -3.14
CA ASP A 115 0.19 -20.11 -3.26
C ASP A 115 -0.03 -19.35 -1.94
N LEU A 116 -0.60 -18.15 -2.04
CA LEU A 116 -1.01 -17.37 -0.88
C LEU A 116 -2.21 -18.04 -0.21
N LEU A 117 -2.31 -17.90 1.11
CA LEU A 117 -3.39 -18.50 1.88
C LEU A 117 -4.72 -17.80 1.56
N ARG A 118 -5.76 -18.60 1.33
CA ARG A 118 -7.12 -18.14 1.08
C ARG A 118 -7.94 -18.11 2.36
N GLU A 119 -9.11 -17.46 2.31
CA GLU A 119 -9.99 -17.30 3.47
C GLU A 119 -10.30 -18.66 4.14
N ASP A 120 -10.54 -19.70 3.35
CA ASP A 120 -10.78 -21.08 3.81
C ASP A 120 -9.54 -21.70 4.48
N ALA A 121 -8.35 -21.55 3.88
CA ALA A 121 -7.12 -22.04 4.49
C ALA A 121 -6.77 -21.27 5.79
N ILE A 122 -7.09 -19.98 5.85
CA ILE A 122 -6.91 -19.17 7.06
C ILE A 122 -7.90 -19.61 8.15
N GLU A 123 -9.16 -19.88 7.79
CA GLU A 123 -10.16 -20.47 8.69
C GLU A 123 -9.66 -21.81 9.25
N GLU A 124 -9.14 -22.69 8.40
CA GLU A 124 -8.57 -23.98 8.82
C GLU A 124 -7.36 -23.82 9.77
N ILE A 125 -6.50 -22.83 9.53
CA ILE A 125 -5.39 -22.50 10.42
C ILE A 125 -5.90 -22.04 11.79
N LEU A 126 -6.92 -21.18 11.83
CA LEU A 126 -7.52 -20.69 13.07
C LEU A 126 -8.16 -21.83 13.88
N GLU A 127 -8.80 -22.79 13.19
CA GLU A 127 -9.43 -23.96 13.79
C GLU A 127 -8.42 -24.97 14.36
N ASN A 128 -7.36 -25.27 13.60
CA ASN A 128 -6.55 -26.47 13.85
C ASN A 128 -5.17 -26.17 14.45
N THR A 129 -4.80 -24.91 14.64
CA THR A 129 -3.48 -24.55 15.18
C THR A 129 -3.49 -24.48 16.70
N TRP A 130 -2.57 -25.21 17.32
CA TRP A 130 -2.35 -25.22 18.76
C TRP A 130 -1.23 -24.27 19.16
N ILE A 131 -1.50 -23.40 20.14
CA ILE A 131 -0.50 -22.49 20.75
C ILE A 131 0.33 -23.25 21.78
N SER A 132 -0.32 -24.13 22.54
CA SER A 132 0.27 -25.04 23.51
C SER A 132 -0.48 -26.37 23.49
N THR A 133 -0.09 -27.32 24.34
CA THR A 133 -0.77 -28.63 24.41
C THR A 133 -2.24 -28.56 24.81
N GLU A 134 -2.68 -27.47 25.45
CA GLU A 134 -4.02 -27.33 26.02
C GLU A 134 -4.82 -26.15 25.44
N LEU A 135 -4.23 -25.38 24.51
CA LEU A 135 -4.83 -24.13 24.04
C LEU A 135 -4.65 -23.97 22.53
N SER A 136 -5.78 -23.99 21.82
CA SER A 136 -5.86 -23.71 20.39
C SER A 136 -5.99 -22.21 20.12
N LEU A 137 -5.70 -21.77 18.89
CA LEU A 137 -6.03 -20.40 18.45
C LEU A 137 -7.54 -20.15 18.55
N TRP A 138 -8.34 -21.16 18.21
CA TRP A 138 -9.80 -21.12 18.32
C TRP A 138 -10.27 -20.74 19.73
N ASP A 139 -9.78 -21.44 20.74
CA ASP A 139 -10.14 -21.20 22.13
C ASP A 139 -9.51 -19.91 22.66
N TYR A 140 -8.25 -19.64 22.31
CA TYR A 140 -7.54 -18.44 22.77
C TYR A 140 -8.24 -17.14 22.37
N PHE A 141 -8.75 -17.08 21.14
CA PHE A 141 -9.49 -15.92 20.66
C PHE A 141 -10.99 -16.01 20.90
N GLY A 142 -11.51 -17.14 21.42
CA GLY A 142 -12.95 -17.33 21.65
C GLY A 142 -13.74 -17.36 20.34
N LEU A 143 -13.20 -18.01 19.30
CA LEU A 143 -13.82 -18.12 17.99
C LEU A 143 -15.01 -19.08 18.01
N ASN A 144 -15.88 -18.88 17.03
CA ASN A 144 -16.98 -19.77 16.66
C ASN A 144 -17.15 -19.74 15.14
N ASN A 145 -17.97 -20.62 14.57
CA ASN A 145 -18.11 -20.77 13.13
C ASN A 145 -18.49 -19.48 12.37
N SER A 146 -19.20 -18.52 13.00
CA SER A 146 -19.54 -17.26 12.33
C SER A 146 -18.41 -16.23 12.42
N THR A 147 -17.74 -16.16 13.58
CA THR A 147 -16.63 -15.24 13.81
C THR A 147 -15.35 -15.69 13.10
N ALA A 148 -15.08 -16.99 13.02
CA ALA A 148 -13.92 -17.54 12.32
C ALA A 148 -13.87 -17.12 10.85
N LYS A 149 -14.99 -17.22 10.13
CA LYS A 149 -15.11 -16.74 8.74
C LYS A 149 -14.87 -15.25 8.60
N THR A 150 -15.44 -14.47 9.52
CA THR A 150 -15.30 -13.01 9.51
C THR A 150 -13.85 -12.60 9.77
N VAL A 151 -13.19 -13.26 10.73
CA VAL A 151 -11.78 -13.06 11.06
C VAL A 151 -10.88 -13.51 9.92
N ALA A 152 -11.13 -14.68 9.33
CA ALA A 152 -10.34 -15.22 8.22
C ALA A 152 -10.41 -14.29 7.00
N LYS A 153 -11.61 -13.80 6.66
CA LYS A 153 -11.81 -12.78 5.64
C LYS A 153 -11.05 -11.50 5.96
N HIS A 154 -11.20 -10.97 7.17
CA HIS A 154 -10.50 -9.74 7.57
C HIS A 154 -8.98 -9.91 7.51
N LEU A 155 -8.44 -11.00 8.05
CA LEU A 155 -7.01 -11.31 7.99
C LEU A 155 -6.53 -11.49 6.56
N PHE A 156 -7.31 -12.14 5.70
CA PHE A 156 -7.02 -12.21 4.26
C PHE A 156 -6.94 -10.80 3.66
N ASP A 157 -7.92 -9.94 3.89
CA ASP A 157 -7.93 -8.56 3.38
C ASP A 157 -6.74 -7.72 3.90
N GLN A 158 -6.25 -8.00 5.12
CA GLN A 158 -5.14 -7.26 5.73
C GLN A 158 -3.76 -7.80 5.40
N THR A 159 -3.65 -9.10 5.13
CA THR A 159 -2.35 -9.77 4.92
C THR A 159 -2.17 -10.24 3.50
N ASN A 160 -3.23 -10.19 2.69
CA ASN A 160 -3.33 -10.76 1.36
C ASN A 160 -2.94 -12.26 1.34
N GLY A 161 -3.19 -12.98 2.44
CA GLY A 161 -2.83 -14.39 2.56
C GLY A 161 -1.33 -14.68 2.72
N HIS A 162 -0.49 -13.65 2.90
CA HIS A 162 0.95 -13.84 3.05
C HIS A 162 1.28 -14.51 4.40
N PRO A 163 1.89 -15.71 4.43
CA PRO A 163 2.06 -16.50 5.66
C PRO A 163 2.79 -15.77 6.78
N ARG A 164 3.84 -15.00 6.47
CA ARG A 164 4.59 -14.22 7.49
C ARG A 164 3.74 -13.09 8.09
N SER A 165 2.91 -12.46 7.26
CA SER A 165 2.08 -11.33 7.68
C SER A 165 0.90 -11.83 8.53
N LEU A 166 0.34 -12.98 8.16
CA LEU A 166 -0.65 -13.71 8.95
C LEU A 166 -0.08 -14.14 10.30
N PHE A 167 1.11 -14.76 10.32
CA PHE A 167 1.78 -15.14 11.56
C PHE A 167 1.99 -13.93 12.49
N HIS A 168 2.45 -12.81 11.93
CA HIS A 168 2.62 -11.58 12.69
C HIS A 168 1.29 -11.06 13.28
N ALA A 169 0.21 -11.09 12.50
CA ALA A 169 -1.13 -10.72 12.96
C ALA A 169 -1.59 -11.58 14.15
N LEU A 170 -1.43 -12.89 14.05
CA LEU A 170 -1.80 -13.85 15.08
C LEU A 170 -0.97 -13.67 16.37
N VAL A 171 0.33 -13.39 16.25
CA VAL A 171 1.22 -13.21 17.42
C VAL A 171 0.99 -11.86 18.12
N GLN A 172 0.65 -10.81 17.38
CA GLN A 172 0.42 -9.48 17.96
C GLN A 172 -0.95 -9.33 18.63
N SER A 173 -1.95 -10.07 18.15
CA SER A 173 -3.32 -9.95 18.62
C SER A 173 -3.50 -10.73 19.92
N LYS A 174 -4.19 -10.15 20.90
CA LYS A 174 -4.41 -10.77 22.23
C LYS A 174 -5.87 -11.10 22.50
N SER A 175 -6.75 -10.75 21.57
CA SER A 175 -8.20 -10.93 21.66
C SER A 175 -8.83 -11.00 20.27
N LEU A 176 -10.08 -11.48 20.19
CA LEU A 176 -10.88 -11.41 18.96
C LEU A 176 -11.01 -9.99 18.42
N GLU A 177 -11.20 -9.02 19.32
CA GLU A 177 -11.33 -7.61 18.95
C GLU A 177 -10.02 -7.08 18.35
N ASP A 178 -8.86 -7.50 18.86
CA ASP A 178 -7.56 -7.16 18.26
C ASP A 178 -7.40 -7.76 16.86
N LEU A 179 -7.86 -9.00 16.63
CA LEU A 179 -7.81 -9.62 15.30
C LEU A 179 -8.69 -8.87 14.30
N LEU A 180 -9.93 -8.54 14.69
CA LEU A 180 -10.87 -7.79 13.85
C LEU A 180 -10.42 -6.33 13.62
N ARG A 181 -9.56 -5.81 14.48
CA ARG A 181 -8.93 -4.49 14.35
C ARG A 181 -7.51 -4.54 13.82
N TYR A 182 -7.00 -5.73 13.50
CA TYR A 182 -5.65 -5.84 12.98
C TYR A 182 -5.56 -5.05 11.68
N GLU A 183 -4.50 -4.28 11.54
CA GLU A 183 -4.16 -3.56 10.31
C GLU A 183 -2.80 -4.06 9.86
N GLY A 184 -2.71 -4.54 8.62
CA GLY A 184 -1.47 -5.09 8.08
C GLY A 184 -0.34 -4.06 8.10
N ALA A 185 0.66 -4.28 8.97
CA ALA A 185 1.90 -3.54 8.91
C ALA A 185 2.67 -3.98 7.66
N PHE A 186 2.60 -3.19 6.57
CA PHE A 186 3.52 -3.39 5.46
C PHE A 186 4.93 -3.08 5.95
N PRO A 187 5.92 -3.99 5.81
CA PRO A 187 7.28 -3.75 6.28
C PRO A 187 7.99 -2.74 5.37
N LEU A 188 7.62 -1.46 5.50
CA LEU A 188 8.26 -0.33 4.81
C LEU A 188 9.73 -0.15 5.20
N GLN A 189 10.16 -0.70 6.34
CA GLN A 189 11.51 -0.53 6.88
C GLN A 189 12.63 -1.07 5.97
N GLY A 190 12.30 -1.95 5.01
CA GLY A 190 13.23 -2.42 3.98
C GLY A 190 12.99 -1.85 2.58
N LEU A 191 11.94 -1.04 2.38
CA LEU A 191 11.58 -0.52 1.07
C LEU A 191 12.29 0.81 0.80
N ASN A 192 13.10 0.86 -0.25
CA ASN A 192 13.59 2.13 -0.78
C ASN A 192 12.44 2.84 -1.51
N LEU A 193 11.74 3.74 -0.80
CA LEU A 193 10.58 4.47 -1.32
C LEU A 193 10.88 5.31 -2.56
N VAL A 194 12.10 5.87 -2.67
CA VAL A 194 12.51 6.65 -3.84
C VAL A 194 12.60 5.74 -5.06
N LYS A 195 13.29 4.60 -4.92
CA LYS A 195 13.40 3.62 -6.01
C LYS A 195 12.03 3.04 -6.39
N PHE A 196 11.19 2.71 -5.39
CA PHE A 196 9.83 2.25 -5.62
C PHE A 196 9.00 3.27 -6.41
N TYR A 197 9.06 4.55 -6.04
CA TYR A 197 8.41 5.62 -6.78
C TYR A 197 8.95 5.74 -8.21
N ASP A 198 10.27 5.83 -8.39
CA ASP A 198 10.90 6.00 -9.70
C ASP A 198 10.55 4.85 -10.65
N ASP A 199 10.62 3.61 -10.16
CA ASP A 199 10.25 2.41 -10.93
C ASP A 199 8.75 2.41 -11.28
N SER A 200 7.88 2.78 -10.33
CA SER A 200 6.43 2.84 -10.56
C SER A 200 6.04 3.90 -11.58
N VAL A 201 6.66 5.08 -11.53
CA VAL A 201 6.39 6.17 -12.47
C VAL A 201 6.95 5.86 -13.86
N ARG A 202 8.16 5.28 -13.93
CA ARG A 202 8.78 4.86 -15.20
C ARG A 202 7.87 3.92 -15.99
N HIS A 203 7.22 2.98 -15.30
CA HIS A 203 6.33 1.99 -15.89
C HIS A 203 4.85 2.24 -15.56
N LYS A 204 4.46 3.53 -15.46
CA LYS A 204 3.11 3.96 -15.04
C LYS A 204 1.99 3.12 -15.68
N GLU A 205 1.97 3.02 -17.01
CA GLU A 205 0.91 2.33 -17.75
C GLU A 205 0.75 0.87 -17.30
N GLN A 206 1.84 0.21 -16.97
CA GLN A 206 1.82 -1.22 -16.64
C GLN A 206 1.55 -1.47 -15.18
N VAL A 207 1.95 -0.56 -14.31
CA VAL A 207 1.51 -0.58 -12.92
C VAL A 207 0.00 -0.28 -12.83
N LEU A 208 -0.53 0.61 -13.67
CA LEU A 208 -1.97 0.84 -13.77
C LEU A 208 -2.74 -0.40 -14.28
N LEU A 209 -2.19 -1.10 -15.28
CA LEU A 209 -2.74 -2.38 -15.75
C LEU A 209 -2.78 -3.42 -14.61
N LEU A 210 -1.71 -3.52 -13.83
CA LEU A 210 -1.63 -4.45 -12.69
C LEU A 210 -2.62 -4.07 -11.57
N LEU A 211 -2.81 -2.77 -11.30
CA LEU A 211 -3.82 -2.27 -10.37
C LEU A 211 -5.23 -2.65 -10.82
N GLU A 212 -5.57 -2.41 -12.09
CA GLU A 212 -6.87 -2.77 -12.63
C GLU A 212 -7.11 -4.28 -12.55
N ALA A 213 -6.12 -5.10 -12.93
CA ALA A 213 -6.22 -6.55 -12.85
C ALA A 213 -6.37 -7.08 -11.41
N ALA A 214 -5.75 -6.42 -10.42
CA ALA A 214 -5.92 -6.77 -9.02
C ALA A 214 -7.36 -6.51 -8.55
N GLU A 215 -8.00 -5.44 -9.02
CA GLU A 215 -9.41 -5.16 -8.70
C GLU A 215 -10.35 -6.12 -9.42
N THR A 216 -10.20 -6.30 -10.73
CA THR A 216 -11.11 -7.11 -11.55
C THR A 216 -10.88 -8.61 -11.38
N GLN A 217 -9.77 -9.02 -10.75
CA GLN A 217 -9.30 -10.40 -10.66
C GLN A 217 -9.02 -11.05 -12.02
N ASP A 218 -8.74 -10.22 -13.03
CA ASP A 218 -8.39 -10.67 -14.37
C ASP A 218 -7.01 -11.35 -14.41
N ARG A 219 -6.81 -12.23 -15.39
CA ARG A 219 -5.55 -12.93 -15.60
C ARG A 219 -4.59 -12.07 -16.43
N VAL A 220 -3.33 -12.00 -16.01
CA VAL A 220 -2.30 -11.19 -16.63
C VAL A 220 -1.13 -12.06 -17.10
N ASN A 221 -0.63 -11.77 -18.30
CA ASN A 221 0.59 -12.38 -18.81
C ASN A 221 1.82 -11.59 -18.33
N MET A 222 2.45 -12.06 -17.26
CA MET A 222 3.65 -11.49 -16.66
C MET A 222 4.91 -11.61 -17.53
N LEU A 223 4.85 -12.43 -18.60
CA LEU A 223 5.94 -12.55 -19.59
C LEU A 223 5.92 -11.44 -20.64
N GLN A 224 4.90 -10.57 -20.64
CA GLN A 224 4.83 -9.45 -21.57
C GLN A 224 6.11 -8.61 -21.48
N LEU A 225 6.82 -8.49 -22.61
CA LEU A 225 8.02 -7.69 -22.73
C LEU A 225 7.66 -6.24 -23.05
N ILE A 226 8.25 -5.34 -22.29
CA ILE A 226 7.93 -3.91 -22.29
C ILE A 226 9.19 -3.17 -22.75
N PRO A 227 9.11 -2.40 -23.85
CA PRO A 227 10.22 -1.57 -24.27
C PRO A 227 10.55 -0.54 -23.19
N ASP A 228 11.77 -0.57 -22.66
CA ASP A 228 12.28 0.49 -21.77
C ASP A 228 13.06 1.52 -22.61
N ARG A 229 13.00 2.80 -22.24
CA ARG A 229 13.42 3.95 -23.07
C ARG A 229 14.95 3.95 -23.32
N GLY A 230 15.39 3.15 -24.30
CA GLY A 230 16.80 2.99 -24.68
C GLY A 230 17.51 1.79 -24.05
N GLU A 231 16.82 1.02 -23.20
CA GLU A 231 17.34 -0.21 -22.56
C GLU A 231 16.79 -1.48 -23.25
N ARG A 232 17.26 -2.66 -22.79
CA ARG A 232 16.68 -3.96 -23.19
C ARG A 232 15.26 -4.08 -22.62
N ALA A 233 14.36 -4.73 -23.37
CA ALA A 233 12.98 -4.91 -22.93
C ALA A 233 12.92 -5.60 -21.54
N VAL A 234 12.03 -5.09 -20.68
CA VAL A 234 11.81 -5.58 -19.32
C VAL A 234 10.47 -6.30 -19.28
N SER A 235 10.39 -7.42 -18.57
CA SER A 235 9.16 -8.19 -18.41
C SER A 235 8.23 -7.58 -17.35
N LEU A 236 6.92 -7.84 -17.49
CA LEU A 236 5.92 -7.35 -16.56
C LEU A 236 6.08 -7.91 -15.13
N ASP A 237 6.61 -9.12 -14.94
CA ASP A 237 6.93 -9.66 -13.60
C ASP A 237 8.00 -8.85 -12.85
N VAL A 238 9.01 -8.35 -13.57
CA VAL A 238 10.07 -7.51 -13.02
C VAL A 238 9.49 -6.16 -12.61
N ILE A 239 8.62 -5.58 -13.45
CA ILE A 239 7.91 -4.34 -13.14
C ILE A 239 7.01 -4.52 -11.92
N ALA A 240 6.26 -5.62 -11.84
CA ALA A 240 5.42 -5.95 -10.69
C ALA A 240 6.24 -6.06 -9.40
N ASN A 241 7.35 -6.80 -9.42
CA ASN A 241 8.24 -6.96 -8.27
C ASN A 241 8.85 -5.62 -7.81
N LYS A 242 9.30 -4.78 -8.75
CA LYS A 242 9.80 -3.42 -8.45
C LYS A 242 8.72 -2.50 -7.88
N SER A 243 7.47 -2.72 -8.29
CA SER A 243 6.30 -1.95 -7.85
C SER A 243 5.61 -2.56 -6.62
N CYS A 244 6.25 -3.52 -5.93
CA CYS A 244 5.69 -4.22 -4.78
C CYS A 244 4.31 -4.85 -5.04
N VAL A 245 4.10 -5.31 -6.27
CA VAL A 245 2.91 -6.03 -6.70
C VAL A 245 3.23 -7.52 -6.70
N ASP A 246 2.48 -8.27 -5.90
CA ASP A 246 2.60 -9.72 -5.82
C ASP A 246 1.68 -10.38 -6.85
N TRP A 247 1.98 -11.62 -7.21
CA TRP A 247 1.14 -12.39 -8.12
C TRP A 247 1.28 -13.90 -7.87
N GLU A 248 0.27 -14.66 -8.24
CA GLU A 248 0.27 -16.13 -8.21
C GLU A 248 -0.17 -16.71 -9.56
N GLY A 249 -0.04 -18.01 -9.74
CA GLY A 249 -0.47 -18.69 -10.96
C GLY A 249 0.71 -19.11 -11.82
N THR A 250 0.51 -19.17 -13.12
CA THR A 250 1.59 -19.28 -14.10
C THR A 250 1.97 -17.88 -14.57
N ALA A 251 3.18 -17.69 -15.12
CA ALA A 251 3.55 -16.37 -15.64
C ALA A 251 2.67 -15.94 -16.84
N GLU A 252 2.02 -16.87 -17.53
CA GLU A 252 1.10 -16.60 -18.64
C GLU A 252 -0.31 -16.20 -18.15
N GLU A 253 -0.74 -16.74 -17.01
CA GLU A 253 -2.09 -16.55 -16.46
C GLU A 253 -2.03 -16.21 -14.95
N ALA A 254 -1.31 -15.14 -14.64
CA ALA A 254 -1.12 -14.70 -13.27
C ALA A 254 -2.36 -13.99 -12.72
N ARG A 255 -2.65 -14.19 -11.43
CA ARG A 255 -3.54 -13.33 -10.66
C ARG A 255 -2.69 -12.38 -9.83
N VAL A 256 -3.05 -11.11 -9.87
CA VAL A 256 -2.28 -10.03 -9.26
C VAL A 256 -2.89 -9.66 -7.91
N TYR A 257 -2.03 -9.33 -6.96
CA TYR A 257 -2.41 -8.89 -5.63
C TYR A 257 -1.57 -7.71 -5.16
N ILE A 258 -2.22 -6.75 -4.50
CA ILE A 258 -1.57 -5.52 -4.06
C ILE A 258 -1.97 -5.25 -2.62
N HIS A 259 -0.97 -5.10 -1.76
CA HIS A 259 -1.21 -4.73 -0.37
C HIS A 259 -1.92 -3.36 -0.29
N PRO A 260 -2.95 -3.16 0.56
CA PRO A 260 -3.74 -1.92 0.59
C PRO A 260 -2.91 -0.62 0.76
N MET A 261 -1.82 -0.71 1.53
CA MET A 261 -0.87 0.39 1.68
C MET A 261 -0.11 0.71 0.39
N VAL A 262 0.36 -0.31 -0.34
CA VAL A 262 1.03 -0.15 -1.64
C VAL A 262 0.05 0.43 -2.65
N LYS A 263 -1.17 -0.10 -2.70
CA LYS A 263 -2.27 0.44 -3.52
C LYS A 263 -2.48 1.93 -3.25
N SER A 264 -2.54 2.33 -1.98
CA SER A 264 -2.71 3.74 -1.60
C SER A 264 -1.58 4.64 -2.12
N TYR A 265 -0.33 4.17 -2.10
CA TYR A 265 0.79 4.89 -2.70
C TYR A 265 0.67 4.99 -4.22
N LEU A 266 0.42 3.87 -4.89
CA LEU A 266 0.35 3.82 -6.35
C LEU A 266 -0.82 4.65 -6.89
N GLU A 267 -2.01 4.53 -6.31
CA GLU A 267 -3.16 5.38 -6.63
C GLU A 267 -2.84 6.85 -6.39
N GLY A 268 -2.18 7.16 -5.27
CA GLY A 268 -1.72 8.50 -4.93
C GLY A 268 -0.78 9.10 -5.97
N TRP A 269 0.22 8.34 -6.42
CA TRP A 269 1.33 8.82 -7.24
C TRP A 269 1.07 8.76 -8.75
N LEU A 270 0.37 7.73 -9.23
CA LEU A 270 0.33 7.43 -10.67
C LEU A 270 -0.87 8.05 -11.37
N MET A 271 -2.00 8.23 -10.67
CA MET A 271 -3.26 8.69 -11.27
C MET A 271 -3.51 10.17 -10.97
N PRO A 272 -3.48 11.08 -11.96
CA PRO A 272 -4.11 12.39 -11.85
C PRO A 272 -5.60 12.29 -11.48
N LEU A 273 -6.24 13.39 -11.10
CA LEU A 273 -7.63 13.39 -10.64
C LEU A 273 -8.59 12.77 -11.67
N ALA A 274 -8.47 13.15 -12.95
CA ALA A 274 -9.34 12.65 -14.02
C ALA A 274 -9.22 11.12 -14.19
N GLU A 275 -7.99 10.60 -14.31
CA GLU A 275 -7.72 9.16 -14.42
C GLU A 275 -8.21 8.41 -13.16
N TYR A 276 -8.07 9.01 -11.97
CA TYR A 276 -8.54 8.41 -10.72
C TYR A 276 -10.07 8.32 -10.66
N ILE A 277 -10.78 9.38 -11.06
CA ILE A 277 -12.25 9.40 -11.14
C ILE A 277 -12.73 8.33 -12.13
N GLU A 278 -12.09 8.23 -13.30
CA GLU A 278 -12.42 7.23 -14.30
C GLU A 278 -12.16 5.81 -13.80
N TYR A 279 -11.01 5.57 -13.15
CA TYR A 279 -10.65 4.29 -12.55
C TYR A 279 -11.68 3.84 -11.50
N ILE A 280 -12.08 4.73 -10.57
CA ILE A 280 -13.14 4.43 -9.60
C ILE A 280 -14.47 4.17 -10.31
N GLY A 281 -14.77 4.98 -11.34
CA GLY A 281 -15.97 4.87 -12.17
C GLY A 281 -16.06 3.57 -12.97
N LYS A 282 -14.94 2.97 -13.37
CA LYS A 282 -14.89 1.64 -14.01
C LYS A 282 -14.96 0.50 -13.01
N SER A 283 -14.46 0.71 -11.80
CA SER A 283 -14.41 -0.26 -10.70
C SER A 283 -15.77 -0.52 -10.03
N LEU A 284 -16.88 -0.09 -10.65
CA LEU A 284 -18.25 -0.24 -10.14
C LEU A 284 -18.71 -1.70 -9.93
N LYS A 285 -17.88 -2.68 -10.32
CA LYS A 285 -18.11 -4.12 -10.15
C LYS A 285 -17.48 -4.73 -8.88
N VAL A 286 -16.70 -3.97 -8.10
CA VAL A 286 -15.87 -4.50 -6.97
C VAL A 286 -15.99 -3.63 -5.69
N SER A 287 -15.53 -4.14 -4.54
CA SER A 287 -15.63 -3.54 -3.19
C SER A 287 -14.76 -2.29 -2.98
N VAL A 288 -15.01 -1.23 -3.74
CA VAL A 288 -14.37 0.08 -3.52
C VAL A 288 -14.86 0.70 -2.21
N ASP A 289 -13.92 1.15 -1.38
CA ASP A 289 -14.18 2.01 -0.23
C ASP A 289 -14.46 3.45 -0.73
N TYR A 290 -15.72 3.73 -1.05
CA TYR A 290 -16.15 5.01 -1.64
C TYR A 290 -15.90 6.22 -0.73
N PRO A 291 -16.08 6.16 0.61
CA PRO A 291 -15.61 7.20 1.52
C PRO A 291 -14.14 7.59 1.29
N ASN A 292 -13.22 6.61 1.37
CA ASN A 292 -11.79 6.85 1.18
C ASN A 292 -11.47 7.34 -0.24
N ALA A 293 -12.16 6.82 -1.25
CA ALA A 293 -12.02 7.27 -2.64
C ALA A 293 -12.43 8.74 -2.81
N PHE A 294 -13.51 9.17 -2.16
CA PHE A 294 -13.98 10.55 -2.21
C PHE A 294 -12.98 11.52 -1.56
N GLU A 295 -12.37 11.14 -0.45
CA GLU A 295 -11.31 11.92 0.19
C GLU A 295 -10.08 12.09 -0.72
N TRP A 296 -9.68 11.01 -1.40
CA TRP A 296 -8.60 11.07 -2.39
C TRP A 296 -8.87 12.04 -3.53
N MET A 297 -10.12 12.16 -3.97
CA MET A 297 -10.49 13.17 -4.98
C MET A 297 -10.19 14.59 -4.51
N PHE A 298 -10.43 14.92 -3.24
CA PHE A 298 -10.08 16.24 -2.69
C PHE A 298 -8.57 16.45 -2.64
N ILE A 299 -7.81 15.49 -2.11
CA ILE A 299 -6.35 15.58 -2.01
C ILE A 299 -5.77 15.82 -3.41
N LYS A 300 -6.17 14.98 -4.39
CA LYS A 300 -5.73 15.09 -5.78
C LYS A 300 -6.12 16.43 -6.41
N ARG A 301 -7.31 16.95 -6.09
CA ARG A 301 -7.74 18.26 -6.60
C ARG A 301 -6.83 19.37 -6.09
N PHE A 302 -6.53 19.41 -4.79
CA PHE A 302 -5.61 20.40 -4.23
C PHE A 302 -4.19 20.25 -4.81
N GLN A 303 -3.68 19.02 -4.92
CA GLN A 303 -2.37 18.75 -5.52
C GLN A 303 -2.29 19.22 -6.97
N GLN A 304 -3.32 18.96 -7.78
CA GLN A 304 -3.34 19.35 -9.20
C GLN A 304 -3.49 20.85 -9.36
N ALA A 305 -4.45 21.47 -8.65
CA ALA A 305 -4.72 22.91 -8.73
C ALA A 305 -3.50 23.73 -8.31
N PHE A 306 -2.77 23.27 -7.30
CA PHE A 306 -1.61 23.98 -6.74
C PHE A 306 -0.31 23.21 -6.96
N SER A 307 -0.16 22.53 -8.10
CA SER A 307 1.06 21.79 -8.45
C SER A 307 2.25 22.71 -8.76
N VAL A 308 1.97 23.95 -9.13
CA VAL A 308 2.96 25.00 -9.42
C VAL A 308 2.72 26.18 -8.50
N LYS A 309 3.82 26.84 -8.10
CA LYS A 309 3.80 28.06 -7.27
C LYS A 309 2.85 29.07 -7.88
N SER A 310 1.79 29.37 -7.15
CA SER A 310 0.69 30.20 -7.62
C SER A 310 0.00 30.86 -6.44
N GLN A 311 -0.97 31.73 -6.76
CA GLN A 311 -1.85 32.36 -5.78
C GLN A 311 -3.24 31.73 -5.86
N PRO A 312 -3.84 31.22 -4.78
CA PRO A 312 -5.06 30.42 -4.90
C PRO A 312 -6.25 31.14 -5.51
N ARG A 313 -6.37 32.45 -5.31
CA ARG A 313 -7.38 33.29 -5.96
C ARG A 313 -7.28 33.33 -7.48
N LEU A 314 -6.09 33.11 -8.04
CA LEU A 314 -5.86 33.13 -9.50
C LEU A 314 -6.16 31.76 -10.13
N VAL A 315 -5.95 30.69 -9.37
CA VAL A 315 -6.17 29.31 -9.84
C VAL A 315 -7.63 28.91 -9.74
N MET A 316 -8.29 29.21 -8.61
CA MET A 316 -9.71 28.89 -8.37
C MET A 316 -10.44 30.12 -7.81
N PRO A 317 -10.63 31.18 -8.63
CA PRO A 317 -11.17 32.46 -8.17
C PRO A 317 -12.54 32.33 -7.50
N GLU A 318 -13.43 31.49 -8.03
CA GLU A 318 -14.78 31.30 -7.48
C GLU A 318 -14.77 30.82 -6.03
N PHE A 319 -13.74 30.07 -5.62
CA PHE A 319 -13.64 29.47 -4.29
C PHE A 319 -12.68 30.24 -3.36
N PHE A 320 -11.69 30.95 -3.91
CA PHE A 320 -10.58 31.50 -3.12
C PHE A 320 -10.29 32.99 -3.36
N ASP A 321 -11.20 33.77 -3.94
CA ASP A 321 -10.98 35.21 -4.12
C ASP A 321 -10.91 36.01 -2.79
N SER A 322 -11.80 35.68 -1.85
CA SER A 322 -11.91 36.40 -0.57
C SER A 322 -11.14 35.84 0.65
N PRO A 323 -10.85 34.53 0.77
CA PRO A 323 -10.18 33.98 1.96
C PRO A 323 -8.73 34.46 2.13
N ILE A 324 -8.22 34.40 3.36
CA ILE A 324 -6.81 34.60 3.71
C ILE A 324 -5.93 33.64 2.90
N PHE A 325 -6.33 32.36 2.83
CA PHE A 325 -5.67 31.36 1.99
C PHE A 325 -5.52 31.82 0.53
N GLY A 326 -6.55 32.48 0.00
CA GLY A 326 -6.58 33.10 -1.33
C GLY A 326 -5.47 34.12 -1.60
N SER A 327 -4.90 34.71 -0.55
CA SER A 327 -3.87 35.75 -0.59
C SER A 327 -2.45 35.22 -0.45
N CYS A 328 -2.27 33.90 -0.32
CA CYS A 328 -0.94 33.32 -0.19
C CYS A 328 -0.24 33.30 -1.55
N ASP A 329 0.93 33.90 -1.62
CA ASP A 329 1.76 33.90 -2.83
C ASP A 329 2.73 32.72 -2.78
N ASP A 330 3.18 32.27 -3.96
CA ASP A 330 4.12 31.16 -4.12
C ASP A 330 3.65 29.83 -3.48
N LEU A 331 2.33 29.62 -3.32
CA LEU A 331 1.79 28.38 -2.77
C LEU A 331 1.92 27.24 -3.79
N ALA A 332 2.49 26.12 -3.38
CA ALA A 332 2.49 24.88 -4.14
C ALA A 332 2.34 23.67 -3.20
N PHE A 333 1.51 22.69 -3.54
CA PHE A 333 1.41 21.44 -2.80
C PHE A 333 2.23 20.35 -3.47
N SER A 334 2.81 19.49 -2.63
CA SER A 334 3.51 18.31 -3.10
C SER A 334 2.57 17.37 -3.84
N THR A 335 2.98 16.91 -5.01
CA THR A 335 2.29 15.85 -5.77
C THR A 335 2.36 14.49 -5.06
N PHE A 336 3.14 14.39 -3.99
CA PHE A 336 3.32 13.19 -3.21
C PHE A 336 2.45 13.20 -1.96
N THR A 337 1.72 12.11 -1.76
CA THR A 337 0.99 11.84 -0.52
C THR A 337 1.71 10.77 0.27
N GLN A 338 1.91 11.01 1.56
CA GLN A 338 2.44 10.04 2.52
C GLN A 338 1.34 9.63 3.52
N PRO A 339 1.38 8.39 4.03
CA PRO A 339 0.51 8.00 5.13
C PRO A 339 0.90 8.74 6.42
N MET A 340 -0.07 8.99 7.28
CA MET A 340 0.15 9.50 8.63
C MET A 340 -0.74 8.80 9.66
N PRO A 341 -0.32 8.74 10.94
CA PRO A 341 -1.21 8.29 12.02
C PRO A 341 -2.40 9.21 12.17
N LYS A 342 -3.55 8.63 12.52
CA LYS A 342 -4.74 9.38 12.93
C LYS A 342 -4.52 10.07 14.27
N ILE A 343 -4.84 11.36 14.37
CA ILE A 343 -4.75 12.08 15.65
C ILE A 343 -6.04 11.83 16.45
N THR A 344 -5.93 11.12 17.58
CA THR A 344 -7.08 10.82 18.46
C THR A 344 -6.70 10.95 19.92
N SER A 345 -7.66 11.29 20.79
CA SER A 345 -7.43 11.42 22.23
C SER A 345 -6.79 10.18 22.87
N ASN A 346 -7.08 8.98 22.34
CA ASN A 346 -6.55 7.70 22.81
C ASN A 346 -5.38 7.18 21.96
N GLY A 347 -4.82 7.98 21.07
CA GLY A 347 -3.77 7.54 20.14
C GLY A 347 -2.44 7.22 20.83
N SER A 348 -1.54 6.57 20.08
CA SER A 348 -0.22 6.17 20.61
C SER A 348 0.51 7.32 21.30
N ARG A 349 1.11 7.02 22.46
CA ARG A 349 1.94 7.97 23.23
C ARG A 349 3.34 8.17 22.66
N PHE A 350 3.77 7.32 21.72
CA PHE A 350 5.05 7.41 21.03
C PHE A 350 4.88 7.14 19.53
N PRO A 351 4.11 7.99 18.82
CA PRO A 351 3.78 7.74 17.43
C PRO A 351 4.97 8.07 16.50
N ASN A 352 5.03 7.33 15.41
CA ASN A 352 5.81 7.67 14.21
C ASN A 352 4.86 7.77 13.00
N LEU A 353 5.36 8.15 11.82
CA LEU A 353 4.52 8.30 10.61
C LEU A 353 3.83 7.01 10.16
N HIS A 354 4.29 5.85 10.63
CA HIS A 354 3.72 4.54 10.33
C HIS A 354 2.84 3.99 11.45
N SER A 355 2.63 4.75 12.53
CA SER A 355 1.67 4.36 13.56
C SER A 355 0.25 4.48 13.01
N SER A 356 -0.68 3.65 13.46
CA SER A 356 -2.10 3.78 13.09
C SER A 356 -2.73 5.02 13.72
N THR A 357 -2.37 5.32 14.97
CA THR A 357 -2.88 6.46 15.74
C THR A 357 -1.78 7.21 16.48
N ALA A 358 -2.04 8.46 16.82
CA ALA A 358 -1.17 9.34 17.59
C ALA A 358 -2.02 10.22 18.52
N SER A 359 -1.55 10.42 19.75
CA SER A 359 -2.20 11.37 20.67
C SER A 359 -1.96 12.83 20.24
N PRO A 360 -2.93 13.75 20.38
CA PRO A 360 -2.75 15.19 20.14
C PRO A 360 -1.53 15.77 20.85
N ASP A 361 -1.25 15.34 22.09
CA ASP A 361 -0.08 15.81 22.87
C ASP A 361 1.27 15.45 22.24
N ARG A 362 1.27 14.53 21.27
CA ARG A 362 2.44 14.09 20.51
C ARG A 362 2.46 14.60 19.07
N TRP A 363 1.44 15.36 18.66
CA TRP A 363 1.40 15.95 17.33
C TRP A 363 2.60 16.85 17.04
N LYS A 364 3.10 17.59 18.04
CA LYS A 364 4.33 18.39 17.89
C LYS A 364 5.51 17.54 17.40
N VAL A 365 5.71 16.34 17.93
CA VAL A 365 6.80 15.44 17.51
C VAL A 365 6.64 15.00 16.05
N LEU A 366 5.40 14.75 15.62
CA LEU A 366 5.09 14.43 14.23
C LEU A 366 5.27 15.65 13.33
N LEU A 367 4.83 16.83 13.75
CA LEU A 367 5.01 18.09 13.03
C LEU A 367 6.47 18.47 12.87
N ASP A 368 7.31 18.27 13.89
CA ASP A 368 8.75 18.51 13.82
C ASP A 368 9.38 17.59 12.76
N ARG A 369 8.95 16.32 12.70
CA ARG A 369 9.38 15.38 11.65
C ARG A 369 8.86 15.79 10.27
N ILE A 370 7.58 16.15 10.16
CA ILE A 370 6.96 16.67 8.94
C ILE A 370 7.69 17.94 8.48
N ALA A 371 8.18 18.76 9.43
CA ALA A 371 8.91 19.96 9.10
C ALA A 371 10.28 19.72 8.46
N LEU A 372 10.86 18.55 8.67
CA LEU A 372 12.06 18.12 7.97
C LEU A 372 11.75 17.60 6.55
N LEU A 373 10.49 17.26 6.25
CA LEU A 373 10.08 16.67 4.96
C LEU A 373 9.80 17.70 3.85
N GLY A 374 9.95 19.00 4.11
CA GLY A 374 9.66 20.06 3.13
C GLY A 374 8.16 20.20 2.88
N ASP A 375 7.76 20.20 1.61
CA ASP A 375 6.36 20.25 1.17
C ASP A 375 5.79 18.83 1.12
N VAL A 376 4.67 18.58 1.82
CA VAL A 376 4.12 17.22 1.94
C VAL A 376 2.60 17.23 2.00
N CYS A 377 1.99 16.26 1.33
CA CYS A 377 0.59 15.89 1.53
C CYS A 377 0.53 14.62 2.38
N LEU A 378 -0.38 14.57 3.33
CA LEU A 378 -0.51 13.49 4.29
C LEU A 378 -1.95 13.00 4.31
N LYS A 379 -2.13 11.67 4.36
CA LYS A 379 -3.44 11.03 4.48
C LYS A 379 -3.38 9.97 5.59
N PRO A 380 -4.36 9.88 6.50
CA PRO A 380 -4.51 8.75 7.40
C PRO A 380 -4.58 7.42 6.65
N LEU A 381 -4.20 6.33 7.31
CA LEU A 381 -4.30 4.99 6.74
C LEU A 381 -5.77 4.63 6.38
N PRO A 382 -5.99 3.77 5.37
CA PRO A 382 -7.33 3.29 5.00
C PRO A 382 -8.10 2.72 6.20
N LYS A 383 -9.44 2.84 6.21
CA LYS A 383 -10.38 2.37 7.27
C LYS A 383 -10.37 3.15 8.60
N SER A 384 -9.73 4.32 8.65
CA SER A 384 -9.89 5.26 9.77
C SER A 384 -11.34 5.80 9.87
N ALA A 385 -11.97 5.68 11.03
CA ALA A 385 -13.37 6.10 11.25
C ALA A 385 -13.67 7.64 11.28
N SER A 386 -12.79 8.54 10.79
CA SER A 386 -13.03 10.00 10.78
C SER A 386 -12.01 10.75 9.91
N SER A 387 -12.32 12.02 9.57
CA SER A 387 -11.70 12.71 8.44
C SER A 387 -10.35 13.42 8.58
N ASP A 388 -9.42 13.57 7.59
CA ASP A 388 -9.01 12.69 6.46
C ASP A 388 -7.68 13.08 5.74
N ALA A 389 -7.15 14.32 5.84
CA ALA A 389 -5.85 14.67 5.22
C ALA A 389 -5.23 15.98 5.73
N PHE A 390 -3.90 16.13 5.55
CA PHE A 390 -3.15 17.37 5.79
C PHE A 390 -2.29 17.74 4.59
N LEU A 391 -2.23 19.01 4.24
CA LEU A 391 -1.30 19.53 3.26
C LEU A 391 -0.43 20.58 3.93
N VAL A 392 0.88 20.43 3.79
CA VAL A 392 1.87 21.29 4.44
C VAL A 392 2.83 21.80 3.38
N THR A 393 2.99 23.12 3.32
CA THR A 393 3.88 23.77 2.35
C THR A 393 4.42 25.09 2.88
N LYS A 394 5.42 25.64 2.21
CA LYS A 394 5.87 27.02 2.39
C LYS A 394 5.17 27.94 1.38
N ALA A 395 4.78 29.12 1.85
CA ALA A 395 4.25 30.18 1.00
C ALA A 395 4.69 31.55 1.53
N ARG A 396 4.33 32.61 0.82
CA ARG A 396 4.46 33.99 1.31
C ARG A 396 3.09 34.53 1.66
N PHE A 397 2.96 35.12 2.84
CA PHE A 397 1.77 35.83 3.25
C PHE A 397 2.15 37.21 3.77
N ARG A 398 1.59 38.26 3.17
CA ARG A 398 1.90 39.66 3.49
C ARG A 398 3.41 39.95 3.48
N GLY A 399 4.11 39.43 2.48
CA GLY A 399 5.55 39.62 2.28
C GLY A 399 6.46 38.83 3.23
N LYS A 400 5.93 37.93 4.07
CA LYS A 400 6.71 37.07 4.97
C LYS A 400 6.60 35.61 4.55
N GLU A 401 7.70 34.86 4.64
CA GLU A 401 7.64 33.39 4.52
C GLU A 401 6.85 32.82 5.70
N VAL A 402 5.85 32.00 5.38
CA VAL A 402 5.01 31.29 6.34
C VAL A 402 4.88 29.84 5.94
N LYS A 403 4.65 28.98 6.94
CA LYS A 403 4.32 27.59 6.73
C LYS A 403 2.80 27.43 6.73
N VAL A 404 2.24 27.10 5.57
CA VAL A 404 0.80 26.88 5.42
C VAL A 404 0.49 25.43 5.77
N VAL A 405 -0.44 25.24 6.69
CA VAL A 405 -0.94 23.93 7.11
C VAL A 405 -2.44 23.89 6.86
N CYS A 406 -2.84 23.07 5.90
CA CYS A 406 -4.23 22.88 5.50
C CYS A 406 -4.75 21.55 6.03
N GLY A 407 -5.75 21.58 6.90
CA GLY A 407 -6.53 20.38 7.26
C GLY A 407 -7.68 20.20 6.28
N LEU A 408 -7.96 18.96 5.86
CA LEU A 408 -9.17 18.62 5.10
C LEU A 408 -10.11 17.77 5.97
N ALA A 409 -11.32 18.28 6.19
CA ALA A 409 -12.44 17.55 6.78
C ALA A 409 -13.48 17.26 5.68
N VAL A 410 -13.47 16.05 5.13
CA VAL A 410 -14.36 15.64 4.04
C VAL A 410 -15.55 14.89 4.61
N LYS A 411 -16.76 15.45 4.49
CA LYS A 411 -17.98 14.89 5.08
C LYS A 411 -19.05 14.66 4.02
N ASN A 412 -19.43 13.41 3.81
CA ASN A 412 -20.51 13.07 2.88
C ASN A 412 -21.65 12.35 3.61
N TYR A 413 -22.51 13.13 4.27
CA TYR A 413 -23.65 12.64 5.05
C TYR A 413 -24.97 13.07 4.40
N ALA A 414 -25.37 12.50 3.26
CA ALA A 414 -26.61 12.94 2.61
C ALA A 414 -27.89 12.71 3.45
N LYS A 415 -27.88 11.76 4.39
CA LYS A 415 -29.03 11.49 5.29
C LYS A 415 -29.13 12.44 6.48
N THR A 416 -28.01 12.98 6.95
CA THR A 416 -27.93 13.93 8.07
C THR A 416 -27.17 15.16 7.59
N PRO A 417 -27.89 16.21 7.15
CA PRO A 417 -27.26 17.40 6.60
C PRO A 417 -26.25 18.00 7.59
N PHE A 418 -25.13 18.50 7.06
CA PHE A 418 -24.06 19.07 7.89
C PHE A 418 -24.52 20.36 8.59
N THR A 419 -24.29 20.44 9.90
CA THR A 419 -24.80 21.52 10.77
C THR A 419 -23.67 22.42 11.30
N ASP A 420 -24.05 23.56 11.91
CA ASP A 420 -23.10 24.44 12.59
C ASP A 420 -22.42 23.78 13.82
N ASN A 421 -23.12 22.84 14.46
CA ASN A 421 -22.55 22.03 15.55
C ASN A 421 -21.46 21.09 15.03
N ASP A 422 -21.67 20.49 13.85
CA ASP A 422 -20.66 19.62 13.23
C ASP A 422 -19.43 20.42 12.77
N LEU A 423 -19.64 21.61 12.21
CA LEU A 423 -18.56 22.56 11.94
C LEU A 423 -17.74 22.87 13.20
N SER A 424 -18.42 23.16 14.30
CA SER A 424 -17.77 23.47 15.57
C SER A 424 -16.94 22.29 16.10
N LYS A 425 -17.42 21.05 15.94
CA LYS A 425 -16.67 19.83 16.31
C LYS A 425 -15.41 19.66 15.46
N GLU A 426 -15.49 19.86 14.15
CA GLU A 426 -14.31 19.74 13.28
C GLU A 426 -13.29 20.85 13.57
N CYS A 427 -13.75 22.07 13.88
CA CYS A 427 -12.88 23.14 14.36
C CYS A 427 -12.20 22.76 15.69
N ASP A 428 -12.93 22.20 16.66
CA ASP A 428 -12.37 21.76 17.93
C ASP A 428 -11.30 20.66 17.76
N VAL A 429 -11.53 19.71 16.86
CA VAL A 429 -10.54 18.66 16.55
C VAL A 429 -9.27 19.27 15.97
N PHE A 430 -9.39 20.13 14.95
CA PHE A 430 -8.24 20.74 14.30
C PHE A 430 -7.49 21.72 15.23
N ASP A 431 -8.20 22.52 16.04
CA ASP A 431 -7.61 23.44 17.01
C ASP A 431 -6.74 22.70 18.04
N ARG A 432 -7.27 21.60 18.59
CA ARG A 432 -6.56 20.79 19.60
C ARG A 432 -5.25 20.20 19.12
N MET A 433 -5.08 20.01 17.82
CA MET A 433 -3.81 19.51 17.26
C MET A 433 -2.67 20.49 17.52
N PHE A 434 -2.93 21.79 17.50
CA PHE A 434 -1.90 22.82 17.64
C PHE A 434 -1.75 23.35 19.07
N ASN A 435 -2.40 22.70 20.04
CA ASN A 435 -2.22 23.04 21.45
C ASN A 435 -0.74 22.96 21.84
N ARG A 436 -0.25 24.01 22.51
CA ARG A 436 1.14 24.13 22.97
C ARG A 436 2.18 24.19 21.84
N ILE A 437 1.75 24.51 20.62
CA ILE A 437 2.63 24.80 19.49
C ILE A 437 2.71 26.32 19.32
N ASP A 438 3.93 26.85 19.18
CA ASP A 438 4.15 28.27 18.89
C ASP A 438 3.37 28.68 17.63
N SER A 439 2.64 29.79 17.72
CA SER A 439 1.84 30.34 16.63
C SER A 439 2.66 31.13 15.61
N THR A 440 3.92 31.44 15.91
CA THR A 440 4.76 32.23 15.00
C THR A 440 5.16 31.43 13.76
N GLY A 441 4.97 32.04 12.58
CA GLY A 441 5.41 31.49 11.30
C GLY A 441 4.49 30.45 10.65
N TYR A 442 3.33 30.16 11.22
CA TYR A 442 2.34 29.23 10.65
C TYR A 442 1.08 29.98 10.17
N LEU A 443 0.50 29.50 9.08
CA LEU A 443 -0.85 29.84 8.64
C LEU A 443 -1.68 28.55 8.61
N ARG A 444 -2.68 28.46 9.49
CA ARG A 444 -3.43 27.22 9.77
C ARG A 444 -4.85 27.35 9.23
N VAL A 445 -5.14 26.62 8.17
CA VAL A 445 -6.41 26.68 7.43
C VAL A 445 -7.13 25.35 7.54
N LEU A 446 -8.41 25.36 7.90
CA LEU A 446 -9.26 24.17 7.88
C LEU A 446 -10.22 24.27 6.70
N PHE A 447 -10.18 23.30 5.78
CA PHE A 447 -11.20 23.14 4.76
C PHE A 447 -12.22 22.10 5.20
N VAL A 448 -13.49 22.48 5.09
CA VAL A 448 -14.63 21.60 5.37
C VAL A 448 -15.36 21.38 4.05
N CYS A 449 -15.27 20.16 3.55
CA CYS A 449 -15.78 19.75 2.25
C CYS A 449 -17.01 18.87 2.44
N CYS A 450 -18.21 19.43 2.25
CA CYS A 450 -19.46 18.66 2.40
C CYS A 450 -20.38 18.80 1.19
N THR A 451 -21.18 17.77 0.96
CA THR A 451 -22.12 17.68 -0.18
C THR A 451 -23.57 17.95 0.21
N SER A 452 -23.87 18.01 1.51
CA SER A 452 -25.22 18.24 2.05
C SER A 452 -25.14 19.08 3.32
N TYR A 453 -25.95 20.14 3.39
CA TYR A 453 -26.00 21.10 4.50
C TYR A 453 -27.43 21.31 4.96
N ASP A 454 -27.61 21.66 6.24
CA ASP A 454 -28.91 22.12 6.72
C ASP A 454 -29.26 23.51 6.15
N LYS A 455 -30.52 23.93 6.30
CA LYS A 455 -31.00 25.21 5.75
C LYS A 455 -30.20 26.40 6.25
N ASP A 456 -29.80 26.38 7.51
CA ASP A 456 -29.08 27.47 8.16
C ASP A 456 -27.67 27.60 7.56
N MET A 457 -26.97 26.47 7.38
CA MET A 457 -25.66 26.40 6.74
C MET A 457 -25.73 26.75 5.25
N SER A 458 -26.69 26.22 4.49
CA SER A 458 -26.89 26.58 3.08
C SER A 458 -27.09 28.08 2.89
N SER A 459 -27.83 28.73 3.80
CA SER A 459 -28.09 30.18 3.73
C SER A 459 -26.82 31.04 3.90
N LYS A 460 -25.80 30.52 4.61
CA LYS A 460 -24.53 31.24 4.85
C LYS A 460 -23.70 31.43 3.57
N PHE A 461 -23.86 30.55 2.58
CA PHE A 461 -23.17 30.69 1.30
C PHE A 461 -23.63 31.91 0.50
N LYS A 462 -24.89 32.35 0.65
CA LYS A 462 -25.45 33.51 -0.07
C LYS A 462 -25.18 33.47 -1.58
N GLY A 463 -25.29 32.27 -2.18
CA GLY A 463 -25.03 32.03 -3.61
C GLY A 463 -23.56 31.97 -4.01
N LYS A 464 -22.62 31.99 -3.05
CA LYS A 464 -21.18 31.82 -3.30
C LYS A 464 -20.76 30.35 -3.25
N SER A 465 -19.58 30.07 -3.81
CA SER A 465 -18.95 28.74 -3.83
C SER A 465 -18.25 28.38 -2.52
N HIS A 466 -18.17 29.30 -1.56
CA HIS A 466 -17.59 29.07 -0.24
C HIS A 466 -18.15 30.01 0.83
N PHE A 467 -17.90 29.65 2.09
CA PHE A 467 -18.17 30.46 3.27
C PHE A 467 -16.96 30.42 4.21
N VAL A 468 -16.53 31.57 4.72
CA VAL A 468 -15.44 31.67 5.70
C VAL A 468 -16.02 31.81 7.10
N TYR A 469 -15.77 30.81 7.95
CA TYR A 469 -16.18 30.81 9.33
C TYR A 469 -15.17 31.53 10.21
N GLN A 470 -15.59 32.59 10.89
CA GLN A 470 -14.74 33.35 11.81
C GLN A 470 -14.62 32.63 13.16
N CYS A 471 -13.73 31.65 13.22
CA CYS A 471 -13.51 30.78 14.37
C CYS A 471 -12.53 31.33 15.43
N LYS A 472 -11.74 32.36 15.12
CA LYS A 472 -10.54 32.76 15.91
C LYS A 472 -10.80 33.01 17.41
N LYS A 473 -12.00 33.47 17.77
CA LYS A 473 -12.38 33.71 19.18
C LYS A 473 -12.58 32.42 19.96
N SER A 474 -13.19 31.42 19.33
CA SER A 474 -13.50 30.12 19.94
C SER A 474 -12.38 29.10 19.74
N PHE A 475 -11.62 29.23 18.66
CA PHE A 475 -10.59 28.32 18.21
C PHE A 475 -9.32 29.14 17.86
N PRO A 476 -8.50 29.50 18.86
CA PRO A 476 -7.40 30.45 18.70
C PRO A 476 -6.29 29.93 17.78
N ASN A 477 -6.17 28.61 17.61
CA ASN A 477 -5.15 28.00 16.79
C ASN A 477 -5.53 27.89 15.32
N ILE A 478 -6.75 28.25 14.92
CA ILE A 478 -7.19 28.27 13.52
C ILE A 478 -7.10 29.71 13.00
N ASP A 479 -6.44 29.95 11.88
CA ASP A 479 -6.41 31.27 11.26
C ASP A 479 -7.62 31.50 10.35
N GLU A 480 -8.05 30.46 9.66
CA GLU A 480 -9.22 30.49 8.78
C GLU A 480 -9.88 29.11 8.66
N ALA A 481 -11.21 29.05 8.76
CA ALA A 481 -11.99 27.86 8.43
C ALA A 481 -12.87 28.15 7.19
N ILE A 482 -12.71 27.36 6.14
CA ILE A 482 -13.35 27.55 4.83
C ILE A 482 -14.28 26.37 4.55
N LEU A 483 -15.56 26.64 4.41
CA LEU A 483 -16.56 25.67 3.97
C LEU A 483 -16.75 25.82 2.47
N LEU A 484 -16.64 24.73 1.72
CA LEU A 484 -16.84 24.70 0.28
C LEU A 484 -18.29 24.37 -0.05
N ASN A 485 -18.96 25.17 -0.86
CA ASN A 485 -20.31 24.86 -1.29
C ASN A 485 -20.27 23.81 -2.41
N LEU A 486 -20.56 22.55 -2.08
CA LEU A 486 -20.57 21.42 -3.02
C LEU A 486 -21.95 20.73 -3.06
N GLU A 487 -23.03 21.46 -2.75
CA GLU A 487 -24.40 20.95 -2.68
C GLU A 487 -24.90 20.42 -4.02
N THR A 488 -24.53 21.10 -5.10
CA THR A 488 -25.05 20.80 -6.45
C THR A 488 -24.01 20.08 -7.32
N PRO A 489 -24.45 19.23 -8.26
CA PRO A 489 -23.55 18.61 -9.24
C PRO A 489 -22.71 19.64 -9.99
N LYS A 490 -23.29 20.80 -10.33
CA LYS A 490 -22.59 21.90 -11.00
C LYS A 490 -21.43 22.44 -10.16
N GLN A 491 -21.64 22.63 -8.85
CA GLN A 491 -20.57 23.10 -7.95
C GLN A 491 -19.51 22.04 -7.73
N ARG A 492 -19.89 20.76 -7.65
CA ARG A 492 -18.93 19.65 -7.59
C ARG A 492 -18.08 19.58 -8.85
N ALA A 493 -18.70 19.65 -10.02
CA ALA A 493 -18.00 19.68 -11.30
C ALA A 493 -17.03 20.87 -11.39
N ALA A 494 -17.49 22.07 -11.02
CA ALA A 494 -16.65 23.27 -10.97
C ALA A 494 -15.48 23.13 -9.99
N PHE A 495 -15.72 22.58 -8.80
CA PHE A 495 -14.66 22.37 -7.80
C PHE A 495 -13.63 21.36 -8.28
N PHE A 496 -14.06 20.18 -8.75
CA PHE A 496 -13.16 19.13 -9.20
C PHE A 496 -12.53 19.42 -10.58
N GLY A 497 -13.03 20.42 -11.30
CA GLY A 497 -12.53 20.79 -12.62
C GLY A 497 -12.72 19.67 -13.65
N VAL A 498 -13.86 18.99 -13.60
CA VAL A 498 -14.20 17.87 -14.49
C VAL A 498 -15.12 18.33 -15.62
N GLU A 499 -14.93 17.75 -16.81
CA GLU A 499 -15.79 17.95 -17.97
C GLU A 499 -17.10 17.14 -17.84
N ASP A 500 -18.04 17.37 -18.78
CA ASP A 500 -19.39 16.77 -18.75
C ASP A 500 -19.37 15.23 -18.80
N ASP A 501 -18.32 14.61 -19.30
CA ASP A 501 -18.15 13.15 -19.40
C ASP A 501 -17.69 12.50 -18.08
N LEU A 502 -16.90 13.22 -17.26
CA LEU A 502 -16.42 12.77 -15.96
C LEU A 502 -17.35 13.15 -14.80
N ALA A 503 -18.15 14.20 -14.96
CA ALA A 503 -19.12 14.64 -13.95
C ALA A 503 -20.06 13.53 -13.46
N PRO A 504 -20.61 12.63 -14.32
CA PRO A 504 -21.43 11.50 -13.87
C PRO A 504 -20.70 10.55 -12.91
N PHE A 505 -19.40 10.31 -13.09
CA PHE A 505 -18.62 9.45 -12.21
C PHE A 505 -18.43 10.07 -10.82
N VAL A 506 -18.23 11.40 -10.76
CA VAL A 506 -18.20 12.14 -9.48
C VAL A 506 -19.49 11.91 -8.70
N GLU A 507 -20.65 12.00 -9.38
CA GLU A 507 -21.95 11.78 -8.74
C GLU A 507 -22.14 10.34 -8.25
N VAL A 508 -21.62 9.35 -8.98
CA VAL A 508 -21.65 7.95 -8.53
C VAL A 508 -20.82 7.77 -7.26
N VAL A 509 -19.62 8.36 -7.19
CA VAL A 509 -18.78 8.30 -5.99
C VAL A 509 -19.46 8.97 -4.81
N VAL A 510 -20.00 10.18 -5.00
CA VAL A 510 -20.74 10.90 -3.96
C VAL A 510 -21.89 10.04 -3.43
N ARG A 511 -22.76 9.52 -4.30
CA ARG A 511 -23.91 8.71 -3.90
C ARG A 511 -23.51 7.45 -3.15
N LYS A 512 -22.42 6.79 -3.54
CA LYS A 512 -21.97 5.55 -2.88
C LYS A 512 -21.23 5.79 -1.57
N ALA A 513 -20.48 6.90 -1.47
CA ALA A 513 -19.83 7.30 -0.23
C ALA A 513 -20.86 7.61 0.88
N GLU A 514 -22.05 8.13 0.54
CA GLU A 514 -23.15 8.33 1.49
C GLU A 514 -23.63 7.04 2.18
N VAL A 515 -23.64 5.93 1.44
CA VAL A 515 -24.10 4.62 1.95
C VAL A 515 -23.08 4.04 2.92
N GLY A 516 -21.78 4.22 2.67
CA GLY A 516 -20.69 3.70 3.49
C GLY A 516 -20.68 4.25 4.93
N TYR A 517 -20.95 5.55 5.11
CA TYR A 517 -21.03 6.16 6.45
C TYR A 517 -22.29 5.79 7.25
N SER A 518 -23.28 5.13 6.63
CA SER A 518 -24.54 4.77 7.30
C SER A 518 -24.46 3.46 8.11
N VAL A 519 -23.32 2.74 8.09
CA VAL A 519 -23.18 1.35 8.60
C VAL A 519 -22.21 1.23 9.80
N THR A 520 -21.66 2.33 10.31
CA THR A 520 -20.81 2.31 11.53
C THR A 520 -21.60 2.47 12.81
#